data_AF-A0A959J4L3-F1
#
_entry.id   AF-A0A959J4L3-F1
#
_cell.length_a   1.000
_cell.length_b   1.000
_cell.length_c   1.000
_cell.angle_alpha   90.00
_cell.angle_beta   90.00
_cell.angle_gamma   90.00
#
_symmetry.space_group_name_H-M   'P 1'
#
loop_
_entity.id
_entity.type
_entity.pdbx_description
1 polymer ?
#
loop_
_entity_poly.entity_id
_entity_poly.type
_entity_poly.pdbx_seq_one_letter_code
_entity_poly.pdbx_strand_id
1 'polypeptide(L)'
;MKDHNDTKNHNAPLSDNSFMIDSDLLPLFDKAENGCLSSQIKLAVAFCEGEGAKKNEALARKFEKLMFDTTDDYRFKLAALWNPAIRAHERGDLEDMKAYFHKVIDFMQENVPMEKWDFSLFEVMEKLTQGKE
;
A
#
# COMPACT_ATOMS: atom_id res chain seq x y z
N MET A 1 10.45 52.92 -11.15
CA MET A 1 10.56 52.43 -9.76
C MET A 1 9.42 51.45 -9.56
N LYS A 2 9.78 50.18 -9.35
CA LYS A 2 9.05 49.15 -8.59
C LYS A 2 7.66 48.71 -9.07
N ASP A 3 7.29 47.45 -9.10
CA ASP A 3 8.00 46.17 -8.94
C ASP A 3 7.04 45.11 -9.47
N HIS A 4 7.59 44.05 -10.05
CA HIS A 4 6.93 42.79 -10.36
C HIS A 4 6.18 42.23 -9.15
N ASN A 5 5.04 41.59 -9.38
CA ASN A 5 4.69 40.42 -8.57
C ASN A 5 3.80 39.45 -9.36
N ASP A 6 4.42 38.81 -10.36
CA ASP A 6 3.97 37.49 -10.80
C ASP A 6 4.18 36.53 -9.63
N THR A 7 3.09 36.17 -8.96
CA THR A 7 3.07 35.12 -7.96
C THR A 7 3.43 33.80 -8.63
N LYS A 8 4.73 33.48 -8.59
CA LYS A 8 5.28 32.15 -8.85
C LYS A 8 4.63 31.17 -7.90
N ASN A 9 3.68 30.42 -8.42
CA ASN A 9 3.19 29.20 -7.79
C ASN A 9 4.33 28.17 -7.88
N HIS A 10 5.13 28.07 -6.82
CA HIS A 10 6.15 27.04 -6.67
C HIS A 10 5.50 25.70 -6.34
N ASN A 11 4.73 25.14 -7.27
CA ASN A 11 4.52 23.71 -7.34
C ASN A 11 5.63 23.16 -8.24
N ALA A 12 6.77 22.80 -7.65
CA ALA A 12 7.73 21.96 -8.33
C ALA A 12 7.06 20.59 -8.55
N PRO A 13 6.72 20.19 -9.79
CA PRO A 13 6.31 18.83 -10.03
C PRO A 13 7.57 17.98 -9.90
N LEU A 14 7.41 16.80 -9.29
CA LEU A 14 8.43 15.76 -9.16
C LEU A 14 8.91 15.29 -10.54
N SER A 15 9.73 16.07 -11.22
CA SER A 15 10.15 15.84 -12.60
C SER A 15 11.61 15.40 -12.68
N ASP A 16 11.99 14.35 -11.94
CA ASP A 16 13.19 13.57 -12.33
C ASP A 16 13.27 12.19 -11.68
N ASN A 17 12.16 11.46 -11.64
CA ASN A 17 12.23 10.01 -11.54
C ASN A 17 11.45 9.49 -12.73
N SER A 18 12.16 9.04 -13.76
CA SER A 18 11.60 8.29 -14.88
C SER A 18 11.06 6.95 -14.38
N PHE A 19 9.97 6.99 -13.60
CA PHE A 19 9.14 5.82 -13.36
C PHE A 19 8.47 5.49 -14.69
N MET A 20 8.81 4.35 -15.27
CA MET A 20 8.01 3.77 -16.35
C MET A 20 6.63 3.48 -15.76
N ILE A 21 5.70 4.36 -16.07
CA ILE A 21 4.31 4.31 -15.64
C ILE A 21 3.44 4.70 -16.82
N ASP A 22 2.35 3.97 -16.99
CA ASP A 22 1.36 4.23 -18.01
C ASP A 22 0.70 5.58 -17.74
N SER A 23 0.40 6.30 -18.82
CA SER A 23 -0.23 7.61 -18.76
C SER A 23 -1.54 7.60 -17.97
N ASP A 24 -2.22 6.46 -17.95
CA ASP A 24 -3.53 6.27 -17.31
C ASP A 24 -3.45 6.27 -15.78
N LEU A 25 -2.27 5.99 -15.22
CA LEU A 25 -2.04 6.05 -13.77
C LEU A 25 -1.64 7.44 -13.30
N LEU A 26 -1.13 8.32 -14.17
CA LEU A 26 -0.69 9.67 -13.80
C LEU A 26 -1.80 10.50 -13.10
N PRO A 27 -3.06 10.54 -13.61
CA PRO A 27 -4.12 11.31 -12.97
C PRO A 27 -4.56 10.75 -11.60
N LEU A 28 -4.11 9.55 -11.23
CA LEU A 28 -4.51 8.90 -9.98
C LEU A 28 -3.70 9.39 -8.79
N PHE A 29 -2.49 9.92 -8.99
CA PHE A 29 -1.62 10.37 -7.90
C PHE A 29 -2.29 11.46 -7.07
N ASP A 30 -2.69 12.56 -7.71
CA ASP A 30 -3.34 13.67 -7.02
C ASP A 30 -4.64 13.22 -6.33
N LYS A 31 -5.41 12.32 -6.97
CA LYS A 31 -6.62 11.77 -6.37
C LYS A 31 -6.32 10.94 -5.12
N ALA A 32 -5.28 10.09 -5.18
CA ALA A 32 -4.89 9.24 -4.06
C ALA A 32 -4.39 10.05 -2.86
N GLU A 33 -3.59 11.09 -3.10
CA GLU A 33 -3.11 12.01 -2.06
C GLU A 33 -4.27 12.80 -1.41
N ASN A 34 -5.35 13.05 -2.16
CA ASN A 34 -6.57 13.70 -1.68
C ASN A 34 -7.62 12.72 -1.11
N GLY A 35 -7.22 11.52 -0.70
CA GLY A 35 -8.10 10.58 0.01
C GLY A 35 -9.04 9.76 -0.90
N CYS A 36 -8.81 9.73 -2.22
CA CYS A 36 -9.60 8.86 -3.10
C CYS A 36 -9.16 7.40 -2.92
N LEU A 37 -9.90 6.65 -2.09
CA LEU A 37 -9.63 5.24 -1.79
C LEU A 37 -9.44 4.38 -3.04
N SER A 38 -10.28 4.56 -4.07
CA SER A 38 -10.15 3.81 -5.31
C SER A 38 -8.84 4.08 -6.07
N SER A 39 -8.31 5.30 -5.98
CA SER A 39 -7.03 5.66 -6.61
C SER A 39 -5.87 5.11 -5.80
N GLN A 40 -5.96 5.14 -4.46
CA GLN A 40 -4.98 4.51 -3.57
C GLN A 40 -4.87 3.01 -3.82
N ILE A 41 -6.00 2.30 -3.91
CA ILE A 41 -6.03 0.86 -4.24
C ILE A 41 -5.38 0.60 -5.59
N LYS A 42 -5.77 1.34 -6.63
CA LYS A 42 -5.23 1.14 -7.99
C LYS A 42 -3.73 1.36 -8.05
N LEU A 43 -3.22 2.41 -7.41
CA LEU A 43 -1.78 2.68 -7.38
C LEU A 43 -1.02 1.66 -6.53
N ALA A 44 -1.59 1.22 -5.40
CA ALA A 44 -1.01 0.15 -4.59
C ALA A 44 -0.85 -1.14 -5.40
N VAL A 45 -1.89 -1.57 -6.12
CA VAL A 45 -1.88 -2.76 -6.97
C VAL A 45 -0.91 -2.58 -8.14
N ALA A 46 -0.97 -1.46 -8.86
CA ALA A 46 -0.09 -1.18 -10.00
C ALA A 46 1.40 -1.31 -9.60
N PHE A 47 1.79 -0.73 -8.47
CA PHE A 47 3.18 -0.81 -8.00
C PHE A 47 3.52 -2.14 -7.32
N CYS A 48 2.54 -2.90 -6.82
CA CYS A 48 2.74 -4.23 -6.26
C CYS A 48 2.95 -5.28 -7.37
N GLU A 49 2.06 -5.30 -8.35
CA GLU A 49 1.96 -6.34 -9.37
C GLU A 49 2.73 -5.97 -10.65
N GLY A 50 3.02 -4.69 -10.84
CA GLY A 50 3.65 -4.19 -12.04
C GLY A 50 2.66 -3.95 -13.19
N GLU A 51 1.37 -3.75 -12.86
CA GLU A 51 0.31 -3.49 -13.83
C GLU A 51 0.29 -2.00 -14.19
N GLY A 52 0.70 -1.68 -15.41
CA GLY A 52 0.82 -0.30 -15.89
C GLY A 52 1.86 0.55 -15.16
N ALA A 53 2.68 -0.05 -14.31
CA ALA A 53 3.80 0.58 -13.65
C ALA A 53 4.93 -0.44 -13.46
N LYS A 54 6.19 0.02 -13.42
CA LYS A 54 7.26 -0.85 -12.91
C LYS A 54 7.00 -1.18 -11.45
N LYS A 55 7.10 -2.46 -11.06
CA LYS A 55 7.03 -2.89 -9.65
C LYS A 55 7.91 -2.01 -8.77
N ASN A 56 7.31 -1.43 -7.73
CA ASN A 56 7.97 -0.56 -6.79
C ASN A 56 7.34 -0.69 -5.41
N GLU A 57 7.97 -1.50 -4.56
CA GLU A 57 7.42 -1.82 -3.25
C GLU A 57 7.30 -0.58 -2.33
N ALA A 58 8.23 0.38 -2.45
CA ALA A 58 8.16 1.59 -1.64
C ALA A 58 6.91 2.42 -1.98
N LEU A 59 6.58 2.52 -3.27
CA LEU A 59 5.35 3.18 -3.70
C LEU A 59 4.11 2.35 -3.39
N ALA A 60 4.15 1.02 -3.54
CA ALA A 60 3.05 0.15 -3.15
C ALA A 60 2.71 0.35 -1.66
N ARG A 61 3.71 0.29 -0.77
CA ARG A 61 3.53 0.53 0.67
C ARG A 61 3.02 1.93 0.99
N LYS A 62 3.46 2.96 0.25
CA LYS A 62 2.96 4.33 0.42
C LYS A 62 1.45 4.36 0.20
N PHE A 63 0.97 3.79 -0.91
CA PHE A 63 -0.46 3.81 -1.24
C PHE A 63 -1.29 2.86 -0.38
N GLU A 64 -0.73 1.73 0.07
CA GLU A 64 -1.36 0.86 1.07
C GLU A 64 -1.52 1.56 2.41
N LYS A 65 -0.52 2.33 2.84
CA LYS A 65 -0.63 3.16 4.05
C LYS A 65 -1.73 4.22 3.89
N LEU A 66 -1.76 4.93 2.75
CA LEU A 66 -2.84 5.88 2.47
C LEU A 66 -4.21 5.21 2.49
N MET A 67 -4.34 4.02 1.90
CA MET A 67 -5.55 3.21 1.95
C MET A 67 -5.96 2.88 3.39
N PHE A 68 -5.01 2.41 4.21
CA PHE A 68 -5.23 2.09 5.62
C PHE A 68 -5.75 3.31 6.40
N ASP A 69 -5.15 4.48 6.19
CA ASP A 69 -5.48 5.71 6.89
C ASP A 69 -6.82 6.33 6.41
N THR A 70 -7.24 6.06 5.17
CA THR A 70 -8.40 6.71 4.53
C THR A 70 -9.74 6.04 4.85
N THR A 71 -9.74 4.73 5.08
CA THR A 71 -10.98 3.93 5.23
C THR A 71 -11.14 3.36 6.63
N ASP A 72 -12.38 3.23 7.11
CA ASP A 72 -12.72 2.50 8.33
C ASP A 72 -13.09 1.04 8.05
N ASP A 73 -13.20 0.64 6.78
CA ASP A 73 -13.47 -0.75 6.41
C ASP A 73 -12.25 -1.61 6.72
N TYR A 74 -12.38 -2.42 7.77
CA TYR A 74 -11.34 -3.27 8.29
C TYR A 74 -10.78 -4.24 7.24
N ARG A 75 -11.52 -4.59 6.18
CA ARG A 75 -11.05 -5.48 5.12
C ARG A 75 -9.93 -4.83 4.29
N PHE A 76 -10.07 -3.55 3.97
CA PHE A 76 -9.00 -2.80 3.30
C PHE A 76 -7.82 -2.59 4.23
N LYS A 77 -8.06 -2.30 5.51
CA LYS A 77 -6.99 -2.20 6.51
C LYS A 77 -6.20 -3.51 6.64
N LEU A 78 -6.88 -4.65 6.70
CA LEU A 78 -6.24 -5.97 6.69
C LEU A 78 -5.44 -6.21 5.41
N ALA A 79 -5.97 -5.85 4.23
CA ALA A 79 -5.24 -5.98 2.97
C ALA A 79 -3.96 -5.14 2.95
N ALA A 80 -3.98 -3.91 3.49
CA ALA A 80 -2.79 -3.05 3.62
C ALA A 80 -1.70 -3.64 4.52
N LEU A 81 -2.06 -4.50 5.48
CA LEU A 81 -1.11 -5.18 6.35
C LEU A 81 -0.66 -6.52 5.78
N TRP A 82 -1.57 -7.25 5.13
CA TRP A 82 -1.34 -8.57 4.56
C TRP A 82 -0.47 -8.54 3.30
N ASN A 83 -0.72 -7.61 2.38
CA ASN A 83 0.02 -7.53 1.12
C ASN A 83 1.55 -7.35 1.33
N PRO A 84 2.02 -6.48 2.24
CA PRO A 84 3.43 -6.44 2.61
C PRO A 84 3.97 -7.77 3.14
N ALA A 85 3.20 -8.52 3.93
CA ALA A 85 3.61 -9.83 4.45
C ALA A 85 3.85 -10.83 3.31
N ILE A 86 2.93 -10.90 2.34
CA ILE A 86 3.07 -11.78 1.17
C ILE A 86 4.30 -11.38 0.34
N ARG A 87 4.52 -10.08 0.11
CA ARG A 87 5.73 -9.64 -0.61
C ARG A 87 7.01 -9.97 0.14
N ALA A 88 7.02 -9.85 1.47
CA ALA A 88 8.17 -10.26 2.28
C ALA A 88 8.44 -11.76 2.14
N HIS A 89 7.40 -12.59 2.16
CA HIS A 89 7.51 -14.02 1.87
C HIS A 89 8.10 -14.30 0.49
N GLU A 90 7.62 -13.63 -0.56
CA GLU A 90 8.12 -13.80 -1.94
C GLU A 90 9.62 -13.47 -2.08
N ARG A 91 10.13 -12.57 -1.24
CA ARG A 91 11.57 -12.24 -1.18
C ARG A 91 12.39 -13.20 -0.31
N GLY A 92 11.75 -14.12 0.40
CA GLY A 92 12.39 -14.97 1.41
C GLY A 92 12.70 -14.24 2.72
N ASP A 93 12.14 -13.04 2.93
CA ASP A 93 12.32 -12.26 4.16
C ASP A 93 11.28 -12.69 5.21
N LEU A 94 11.57 -13.81 5.88
CA LEU A 94 10.66 -14.41 6.85
C LEU A 94 10.45 -13.53 8.10
N GLU A 95 11.44 -12.72 8.47
CA GLU A 95 11.33 -11.84 9.64
C GLU A 95 10.40 -10.66 9.35
N ASP A 96 10.54 -10.01 8.19
CA ASP A 96 9.62 -8.95 7.77
C ASP A 96 8.20 -9.49 7.56
N MET A 97 8.06 -10.69 6.97
CA MET A 97 6.77 -11.38 6.83
C MET A 97 6.08 -11.58 8.18
N LYS A 98 6.78 -12.18 9.16
CA LYS A 98 6.23 -12.40 10.51
C LYS A 98 5.85 -11.08 11.18
N ALA A 99 6.66 -10.03 11.02
CA ALA A 99 6.36 -8.73 11.59
C ALA A 99 5.04 -8.16 11.06
N TYR A 100 4.73 -8.33 9.77
CA TYR A 100 3.42 -7.93 9.24
C TYR A 100 2.28 -8.85 9.69
N PHE A 101 2.50 -10.15 9.82
CA PHE A 101 1.48 -11.04 10.38
C PHE A 101 1.13 -10.68 11.82
N HIS A 102 2.10 -10.31 12.66
CA HIS A 102 1.80 -9.78 13.99
C HIS A 102 0.92 -8.53 13.91
N LYS A 103 1.23 -7.58 13.02
CA LYS A 103 0.38 -6.39 12.82
C LYS A 103 -1.05 -6.75 12.39
N VAL A 104 -1.22 -7.77 11.55
CA VAL A 104 -2.54 -8.27 11.14
C VAL A 104 -3.30 -8.80 12.37
N ILE A 105 -2.65 -9.63 13.18
CA ILE A 105 -3.23 -10.23 14.39
C ILE A 105 -3.61 -9.15 15.39
N ASP A 106 -2.70 -8.23 15.69
CA ASP A 106 -2.92 -7.12 16.62
C ASP A 106 -4.11 -6.26 16.15
N PHE A 107 -4.16 -5.92 14.87
CA PHE A 107 -5.26 -5.16 14.30
C PHE A 107 -6.60 -5.90 14.42
N MET A 108 -6.63 -7.21 14.16
CA MET A 108 -7.84 -8.04 14.32
C MET A 108 -8.31 -8.07 15.77
N GLN A 109 -7.40 -8.24 16.73
CA GLN A 109 -7.70 -8.27 18.17
C GLN A 109 -8.31 -6.96 18.66
N GLU A 110 -7.78 -5.84 18.18
CA GLU A 110 -8.21 -4.51 18.63
C GLU A 110 -9.46 -3.98 17.91
N ASN A 111 -9.66 -4.33 16.63
CA ASN A 111 -10.60 -3.62 15.75
C ASN A 111 -11.67 -4.51 15.10
N VAL A 112 -11.54 -5.84 15.13
CA VAL A 112 -12.45 -6.74 14.43
C VAL A 112 -13.20 -7.62 15.45
N PRO A 113 -14.54 -7.59 15.49
CA PRO A 113 -15.32 -8.50 16.33
C PRO A 113 -14.97 -9.96 16.00
N MET A 114 -14.81 -10.79 17.03
CA MET A 114 -14.35 -12.18 16.89
C MET A 114 -15.23 -13.01 15.94
N GLU A 115 -16.54 -12.74 15.90
CA GLU A 115 -17.48 -13.40 14.99
C GLU A 115 -17.24 -13.09 13.50
N LYS A 116 -16.45 -12.05 13.19
CA LYS A 116 -16.03 -11.67 11.84
C LYS A 116 -14.62 -12.13 11.51
N TRP A 117 -13.96 -12.86 12.41
CA TRP A 117 -12.63 -13.38 12.15
C TRP A 117 -12.71 -14.49 11.12
N ASP A 118 -11.84 -14.40 10.12
CA ASP A 118 -11.60 -15.49 9.19
C ASP A 118 -10.40 -16.29 9.69
N PHE A 119 -10.67 -17.41 10.36
CA PHE A 119 -9.62 -18.24 10.94
C PHE A 119 -8.74 -18.93 9.89
N SER A 120 -9.17 -18.97 8.61
CA SER A 120 -8.35 -19.52 7.54
C SER A 120 -7.07 -18.70 7.30
N LEU A 121 -7.06 -17.41 7.68
CA LEU A 121 -5.85 -16.58 7.67
C LEU A 121 -4.73 -17.19 8.52
N PHE A 122 -5.05 -17.73 9.71
CA PHE A 122 -4.03 -18.32 10.58
C PHE A 122 -3.41 -19.58 9.98
N GLU A 123 -4.22 -20.41 9.31
CA GLU A 123 -3.69 -21.58 8.59
C GLU A 123 -2.75 -21.18 7.45
N VAL A 124 -3.07 -20.09 6.75
CA VAL A 124 -2.20 -19.56 5.69
C VAL A 124 -0.91 -19.00 6.30
N MET A 125 -0.99 -18.22 7.37
CA MET A 125 0.18 -17.71 8.10
C MET A 125 1.09 -18.87 8.54
N GLU A 126 0.52 -19.91 9.14
CA GLU A 126 1.27 -21.10 9.58
C GLU A 126 2.01 -21.75 8.43
N LYS A 127 1.32 -22.06 7.31
CA LYS A 127 1.93 -22.65 6.11
C LYS A 127 3.07 -21.80 5.55
N LEU A 128 2.91 -20.48 5.53
CA LEU A 128 3.94 -19.56 5.01
C LEU A 128 5.16 -19.47 5.95
N THR A 129 4.97 -19.67 7.25
CA THR A 129 6.06 -19.65 8.24
C THR A 129 6.83 -20.96 8.37
N GLN A 130 6.24 -22.10 7.99
CA GLN A 130 6.88 -23.41 8.18
C GLN A 130 7.97 -23.72 7.15
N GLY A 131 8.09 -22.94 6.06
CA GLY A 131 9.08 -23.17 5.01
C GLY A 131 8.82 -24.46 4.25
N LYS A 132 9.17 -24.51 2.96
CA LYS A 132 9.25 -25.81 2.26
C LYS A 132 10.46 -26.54 2.84
N GLU A 133 10.24 -27.66 3.51
CA GLU A 133 11.28 -28.68 3.75
C GLU A 133 11.89 -29.15 2.42
#